data_AF-A0A3T0CZK1-F1
#
_entry.id   AF-A0A3T0CZK1-F1
#
_cell.length_a   1.000
_cell.length_b   1.000
_cell.length_c   1.000
_cell.angle_alpha   90.00
_cell.angle_beta   90.00
_cell.angle_gamma   90.00
#
_symmetry.space_group_name_H-M   'P 1'
#
loop_
_entity.id
_entity.type
_entity.pdbx_description
1 polymer ?
#
loop_
_entity_poly.entity_id
_entity_poly.type
_entity_poly.pdbx_seq_one_letter_code
_entity_poly.pdbx_strand_id
1 'polypeptide(L)'
;MNSIPHYLKKLFSRAYRRQLAAEERQSELKVLIQEHLEKLPRCEGQILVATSEDQEEGFFCDVTVPARVLLAWAREDAEKTVIQNVSAQAAREALPIWLANSTFDTRKVSRLPGGHFGLVEERINDWVTDGTATVYCPECGHEVQDIAITKANEVQAGRAYFWWTDIWSCPRGHLLRQKDQEIRFILRPHRQGA
;
A
#
# COMPACT_ATOMS: atom_id res chain seq x y z
N MET A 1 1.08 51.57 12.94
CA MET A 1 1.29 50.99 14.29
C MET A 1 0.12 50.05 14.57
N ASN A 2 0.29 48.75 14.37
CA ASN A 2 -0.78 47.77 14.65
C ASN A 2 -0.95 47.66 16.16
N SER A 3 -2.13 47.98 16.67
CA SER A 3 -2.37 48.06 18.12
C SER A 3 -2.25 46.67 18.76
N ILE A 4 -1.57 46.62 19.91
CA ILE A 4 -1.37 45.42 20.75
C ILE A 4 -2.66 44.58 20.96
N PRO A 5 -3.86 45.18 21.12
CA PRO A 5 -5.11 44.43 21.23
C PRO A 5 -5.45 43.60 19.98
N HIS A 6 -5.12 44.10 18.79
CA HIS A 6 -5.39 43.43 17.51
C HIS A 6 -4.50 42.19 17.32
N TYR A 7 -3.27 42.26 17.85
CA TYR A 7 -2.31 41.15 17.84
C TYR A 7 -2.73 40.04 18.81
N LEU A 8 -3.11 40.39 20.05
CA LEU A 8 -3.59 39.42 21.04
C LEU A 8 -4.88 38.72 20.56
N LYS A 9 -5.83 39.45 19.96
CA LYS A 9 -7.05 38.86 19.40
C LYS A 9 -6.77 37.86 18.28
N LYS A 10 -5.71 38.08 17.49
CA LYS A 10 -5.23 37.12 16.47
C LYS A 10 -4.65 35.87 17.13
N LEU A 11 -3.82 36.00 18.15
CA LEU A 11 -3.20 34.87 18.88
C LEU A 11 -4.23 33.96 19.59
N PHE A 12 -5.33 34.52 20.10
CA PHE A 12 -6.39 33.70 20.71
C PHE A 12 -7.46 33.22 19.72
N SER A 13 -7.35 33.62 18.45
CA SER A 13 -8.32 33.24 17.42
C SER A 13 -8.32 31.74 17.16
N ARG A 14 -9.49 31.20 16.78
CA ARG A 14 -9.63 29.79 16.39
C ARG A 14 -8.79 29.46 15.15
N ALA A 15 -8.58 30.44 14.26
CA ALA A 15 -7.75 30.29 13.07
C ALA A 15 -6.27 30.11 13.44
N TYR A 16 -5.73 30.95 14.34
CA TYR A 16 -4.35 30.84 14.79
C TYR A 16 -4.07 29.53 15.55
N ARG A 17 -4.98 29.09 16.42
CA ARG A 17 -4.87 27.78 17.08
C ARG A 17 -4.87 26.60 16.09
N ARG A 18 -5.68 26.69 15.02
CA ARG A 18 -5.66 25.68 13.95
C ARG A 18 -4.34 25.71 13.16
N GLN A 19 -3.77 26.89 12.94
CA GLN A 19 -2.50 27.04 12.25
C GLN A 19 -1.35 26.45 13.08
N LEU A 20 -1.26 26.79 14.37
CA LEU A 20 -0.28 26.20 15.29
C LEU A 20 -0.40 24.68 15.34
N ALA A 21 -1.62 24.14 15.50
CA ALA A 21 -1.83 22.69 15.51
C ALA A 21 -1.44 22.02 14.18
N ALA A 22 -1.57 22.72 13.04
CA ALA A 22 -1.13 22.22 11.75
C ALA A 22 0.41 22.25 11.62
N GLU A 23 1.06 23.30 12.11
CA GLU A 23 2.52 23.44 12.14
C GLU A 23 3.16 22.39 13.07
N GLU A 24 2.59 22.17 14.26
CA GLU A 24 3.00 21.10 15.19
C GLU A 24 2.82 19.71 14.59
N ARG A 25 1.68 19.44 13.94
CA ARG A 25 1.48 18.16 13.24
C ARG A 25 2.48 17.96 12.11
N GLN A 26 2.82 19.02 11.38
CA GLN A 26 3.78 18.96 10.28
C GLN A 26 5.22 18.74 10.79
N SER A 27 5.58 19.32 11.94
CA SER A 27 6.89 19.06 12.55
C SER A 27 7.00 17.63 13.09
N GLU A 28 5.95 17.14 13.77
CA GLU A 28 5.86 15.75 14.24
C GLU A 28 5.98 14.75 13.09
N LEU A 29 5.24 14.98 12.00
CA LEU A 29 5.29 14.14 10.81
C LEU A 29 6.70 14.06 10.22
N LYS A 30 7.42 15.19 10.12
CA LYS A 30 8.80 15.21 9.59
C LYS A 30 9.76 14.39 10.45
N VAL A 31 9.63 14.46 11.78
CA VAL A 31 10.45 13.67 12.70
C VAL A 31 10.17 12.18 12.49
N LEU A 32 8.89 11.79 12.42
CA LEU A 32 8.51 10.39 12.22
C LEU A 32 8.95 9.83 10.87
N ILE A 33 8.91 10.63 9.80
CA ILE A 33 9.45 10.25 8.48
C ILE A 33 10.94 9.97 8.58
N GLN A 34 11.70 10.87 9.22
CA GLN A 34 13.14 10.70 9.39
C GLN A 34 13.47 9.44 10.21
N GLU A 35 12.75 9.22 11.31
CA GLU A 35 12.90 8.00 12.13
C GLU A 35 12.56 6.73 11.37
N HIS A 36 11.58 6.77 10.45
CA HIS A 36 11.30 5.64 9.57
C HIS A 36 12.48 5.40 8.64
N LEU A 37 12.95 6.42 7.93
CA LEU A 37 14.05 6.33 6.96
C LEU A 37 15.33 5.77 7.57
N GLU A 38 15.65 6.14 8.81
CA GLU A 38 16.84 5.65 9.53
C GLU A 38 16.80 4.15 9.84
N LYS A 39 15.60 3.57 9.96
CA LYS A 39 15.41 2.13 10.20
C LYS A 39 15.38 1.31 8.91
N LEU A 40 15.26 1.96 7.75
CA LEU A 40 15.11 1.26 6.49
C LEU A 40 16.44 0.70 6.00
N PRO A 41 16.46 -0.54 5.48
CA PRO A 41 17.65 -1.09 4.84
C PRO A 41 17.96 -0.33 3.55
N ARG A 42 19.14 -0.57 2.96
CA ARG A 42 19.45 0.00 1.64
C ARG A 42 18.44 -0.49 0.61
N CYS A 43 17.93 0.44 -0.20
CA CYS A 43 17.03 0.13 -1.31
C CYS A 43 17.84 -0.31 -2.54
N GLU A 44 17.51 -1.47 -3.10
CA GLU A 44 18.13 -2.02 -4.32
C GLU A 44 17.16 -1.93 -5.51
N GLY A 45 17.56 -2.39 -6.70
CA GLY A 45 16.78 -2.17 -7.92
C GLY A 45 15.51 -3.02 -8.05
N GLN A 46 15.43 -4.15 -7.36
CA GLN A 46 14.22 -4.98 -7.25
C GLN A 46 13.74 -5.01 -5.80
N ILE A 47 12.43 -4.97 -5.59
CA ILE A 47 11.81 -5.00 -4.27
C ILE A 47 10.97 -6.26 -4.14
N LEU A 48 11.28 -7.10 -3.15
CA LEU A 48 10.45 -8.24 -2.76
C LEU A 48 9.26 -7.72 -1.96
N VAL A 49 8.09 -7.70 -2.60
CA VAL A 49 6.84 -7.16 -2.05
C VAL A 49 5.97 -8.22 -1.38
N ALA A 50 6.13 -9.49 -1.73
CA ALA A 50 5.51 -10.62 -1.05
C ALA A 50 6.50 -11.79 -1.02
N THR A 51 6.44 -12.61 0.02
CA THR A 51 7.32 -13.76 0.20
C THR A 51 6.54 -14.96 0.71
N SER A 52 6.94 -16.14 0.24
CA SER A 52 6.44 -17.43 0.69
C SER A 52 6.81 -17.76 2.14
N GLU A 53 7.82 -17.09 2.71
CA GLU A 53 8.26 -17.28 4.10
C GLU A 53 7.24 -16.77 5.12
N ASP A 54 6.69 -15.58 4.87
CA ASP A 54 5.82 -14.88 5.83
C ASP A 54 4.34 -15.27 5.63
N GLN A 55 3.98 -15.80 4.46
CA GLN A 55 2.61 -16.15 4.06
C GLN A 55 1.58 -15.04 4.29
N GLU A 56 2.03 -13.78 4.30
CA GLU A 56 1.18 -12.62 4.49
C GLU A 56 0.07 -12.63 3.43
N GLU A 57 -1.18 -12.42 3.83
CA GLU A 57 -2.36 -12.37 2.94
C GLU A 57 -2.47 -13.54 1.94
N GLY A 58 -2.00 -14.72 2.38
CA GLY A 58 -2.15 -15.98 1.66
C GLY A 58 -1.22 -16.14 0.45
N PHE A 59 -0.09 -15.42 0.40
CA PHE A 59 0.94 -15.62 -0.62
C PHE A 59 1.81 -16.85 -0.29
N PHE A 60 1.92 -17.77 -1.24
CA PHE A 60 2.80 -18.94 -1.20
C PHE A 60 3.95 -18.83 -2.22
N CYS A 61 4.16 -17.62 -2.74
CA CYS A 61 5.14 -17.30 -3.77
C CYS A 61 5.89 -16.03 -3.40
N ASP A 62 7.01 -15.82 -4.08
CA ASP A 62 7.80 -14.61 -3.93
C ASP A 62 7.46 -13.68 -5.09
N VAL A 63 7.06 -12.45 -4.78
CA VAL A 63 6.71 -11.44 -5.79
C VAL A 63 7.69 -10.29 -5.70
N THR A 64 8.36 -10.00 -6.81
CA THR A 64 9.30 -8.89 -6.92
C THR A 64 8.81 -7.86 -7.92
N VAL A 65 9.06 -6.58 -7.62
CA VAL A 65 8.68 -5.45 -8.46
C VAL A 65 9.89 -4.54 -8.64
N PRO A 66 10.13 -4.01 -9.86
CA PRO A 66 11.20 -3.04 -10.06
C PRO A 66 10.98 -1.77 -9.21
N ALA A 67 12.02 -1.31 -8.53
CA ALA A 67 11.96 -0.14 -7.64
C ALA A 67 11.43 1.12 -8.37
N ARG A 68 11.68 1.25 -9.68
CA ARG A 68 11.16 2.37 -10.51
C ARG A 68 9.64 2.37 -10.63
N VAL A 69 9.05 1.20 -10.81
CA VAL A 69 7.60 1.02 -10.92
C VAL A 69 6.97 1.34 -9.59
N LEU A 70 7.52 0.76 -8.52
CA LEU A 70 7.02 0.98 -7.17
C LEU A 70 7.15 2.47 -6.76
N LEU A 71 8.23 3.14 -7.15
CA LEU A 71 8.42 4.58 -6.93
C LEU A 71 7.38 5.43 -7.66
N ALA A 72 7.11 5.12 -8.93
CA ALA A 72 6.11 5.85 -9.72
C ALA A 72 4.73 5.75 -9.07
N TRP A 73 4.32 4.54 -8.68
CA TRP A 73 3.10 4.33 -7.94
C TRP A 73 3.09 5.06 -6.59
N ALA A 74 4.15 4.90 -5.77
CA ALA A 74 4.20 5.47 -4.43
C ALA A 74 4.09 7.00 -4.43
N ARG A 75 4.59 7.68 -5.47
CA ARG A 75 4.43 9.13 -5.64
C ARG A 75 2.98 9.52 -5.90
N GLU A 76 2.32 8.84 -6.84
CA GLU A 76 0.89 9.09 -7.11
C GLU A 76 0.01 8.79 -5.89
N ASP A 77 0.35 7.73 -5.18
CA ASP A 77 -0.36 7.23 -4.01
C ASP A 77 -0.22 8.17 -2.80
N ALA A 78 0.94 8.81 -2.63
CA ALA A 78 1.16 9.86 -1.63
C ALA A 78 0.36 11.14 -1.92
N GLU A 79 0.15 11.49 -3.20
CA GLU A 79 -0.61 12.69 -3.57
C GLU A 79 -2.14 12.52 -3.44
N LYS A 80 -2.66 11.32 -3.69
CA LYS A 80 -4.11 11.07 -3.79
C LYS A 80 -4.81 10.85 -2.44
N THR A 81 -4.08 10.46 -1.39
CA THR A 81 -4.70 9.92 -0.17
C THR A 81 -4.46 10.80 1.04
N VAL A 82 -5.56 11.23 1.68
CA VAL A 82 -5.52 11.96 2.95
C VAL A 82 -5.66 10.97 4.10
N ILE A 83 -4.58 10.76 4.84
CA ILE A 83 -4.56 9.87 6.01
C ILE A 83 -4.72 10.71 7.28
N GLN A 84 -5.60 10.26 8.20
CA GLN A 84 -5.80 10.93 9.49
C GLN A 84 -4.80 10.47 10.57
N ASN A 85 -4.22 9.27 10.40
CA ASN A 85 -3.20 8.71 11.29
C ASN A 85 -1.79 9.17 10.86
N VAL A 86 -1.13 9.96 11.72
CA VAL A 86 0.19 10.55 11.45
C VAL A 86 1.28 9.49 11.23
N SER A 87 1.22 8.35 11.94
CA SER A 87 2.20 7.26 11.77
C SER A 87 2.05 6.56 10.41
N ALA A 88 0.81 6.24 10.03
CA ALA A 88 0.53 5.66 8.71
C ALA A 88 0.85 6.65 7.58
N GLN A 89 0.63 7.94 7.80
CA GLN A 89 1.05 8.99 6.87
C GLN A 89 2.57 9.07 6.75
N ALA A 90 3.31 8.99 7.86
CA ALA A 90 4.77 9.00 7.86
C ALA A 90 5.36 7.82 7.08
N ALA A 91 4.85 6.60 7.30
CA ALA A 91 5.28 5.42 6.55
C ALA A 91 5.01 5.57 5.04
N ARG A 92 3.85 6.10 4.67
CA ARG A 92 3.48 6.33 3.26
C ARG A 92 4.36 7.39 2.59
N GLU A 93 4.70 8.47 3.28
CA GLU A 93 5.60 9.53 2.77
C GLU A 93 7.07 9.10 2.76
N ALA A 94 7.49 8.23 3.69
CA ALA A 94 8.85 7.69 3.73
C ALA A 94 9.13 6.72 2.57
N LEU A 95 8.15 5.94 2.12
CA LEU A 95 8.30 4.94 1.06
C LEU A 95 8.87 5.52 -0.27
N PRO A 96 8.31 6.59 -0.88
CA PRO A 96 8.87 7.16 -2.10
C PRO A 96 10.26 7.78 -1.89
N ILE A 97 10.56 8.30 -0.69
CA ILE A 97 11.91 8.82 -0.37
C ILE A 97 12.92 7.67 -0.35
N TRP A 98 12.56 6.55 0.27
CA TRP A 98 13.38 5.35 0.32
C TRP A 98 13.64 4.78 -1.09
N LEU A 99 12.60 4.65 -1.91
CA LEU A 99 12.70 4.13 -3.28
C LEU A 99 13.50 5.05 -4.21
N ALA A 100 13.42 6.37 -3.99
CA ALA A 100 14.22 7.34 -4.75
C ALA A 100 15.73 7.18 -4.53
N ASN A 101 16.14 6.62 -3.38
CA ASN A 101 17.53 6.33 -3.05
C ASN A 101 17.98 4.93 -3.51
N SER A 102 17.18 4.23 -4.32
CA SER A 102 17.55 2.91 -4.81
C SER A 102 18.77 2.94 -5.74
N THR A 103 19.54 1.86 -5.73
CA THR A 103 20.67 1.69 -6.65
C THR A 103 20.22 1.53 -8.11
N PHE A 104 18.94 1.18 -8.32
CA PHE A 104 18.37 0.78 -9.61
C PHE A 104 19.12 -0.39 -10.30
N ASP A 105 19.95 -1.13 -9.56
CA ASP A 105 20.60 -2.35 -10.03
C ASP A 105 19.61 -3.51 -9.95
N THR A 106 19.10 -3.94 -11.09
CA THR A 106 18.05 -4.96 -11.20
C THR A 106 18.50 -6.37 -10.79
N ARG A 107 19.80 -6.57 -10.51
CA ARG A 107 20.34 -7.86 -10.05
C ARG A 107 20.21 -8.04 -8.53
N LYS A 108 19.92 -6.97 -7.81
CA LYS A 108 19.85 -6.96 -6.35
C LYS A 108 18.41 -6.76 -5.89
N VAL A 109 18.03 -7.55 -4.90
CA VAL A 109 16.69 -7.56 -4.31
C VAL A 109 16.78 -7.05 -2.88
N SER A 110 15.96 -6.05 -2.55
CA SER A 110 15.70 -5.64 -1.16
C SER A 110 14.32 -6.12 -0.75
N ARG A 111 14.16 -6.52 0.53
CA ARG A 111 12.82 -6.77 1.08
C ARG A 111 12.08 -5.45 1.24
N LEU A 112 10.77 -5.47 0.96
CA LEU A 112 9.90 -4.38 1.34
C LEU A 112 9.97 -4.19 2.86
N PRO A 113 10.12 -2.96 3.36
CA PRO A 113 10.19 -2.77 4.79
C PRO A 113 8.87 -3.13 5.48
N GLY A 114 8.97 -3.67 6.70
CA GLY A 114 7.80 -4.05 7.49
C GLY A 114 6.85 -2.88 7.70
N GLY A 115 5.54 -3.17 7.71
CA GLY A 115 4.49 -2.15 7.84
C GLY A 115 4.08 -1.45 6.54
N HIS A 116 4.81 -1.67 5.44
CA HIS A 116 4.43 -1.15 4.12
C HIS A 116 3.67 -2.17 3.26
N PHE A 117 3.60 -3.43 3.65
CA PHE A 117 2.91 -4.48 2.90
C PHE A 117 1.44 -4.12 2.63
N GLY A 118 0.70 -3.70 3.66
CA GLY A 118 -0.70 -3.28 3.51
C GLY A 118 -0.92 -2.05 2.61
N LEU A 119 0.13 -1.29 2.28
CA LEU A 119 0.03 -0.21 1.30
C LEU A 119 0.09 -0.73 -0.13
N VAL A 120 0.88 -1.78 -0.38
CA VAL A 120 1.15 -2.30 -1.73
C VAL A 120 0.26 -3.48 -2.08
N GLU A 121 -0.29 -4.17 -1.09
CA GLU A 121 -0.97 -5.46 -1.23
C GLU A 121 -2.08 -5.44 -2.31
N GLU A 122 -2.91 -4.40 -2.28
CA GLU A 122 -4.02 -4.23 -3.25
C GLU A 122 -3.52 -4.11 -4.70
N ARG A 123 -2.28 -3.65 -4.90
CA ARG A 123 -1.68 -3.41 -6.22
C ARG A 123 -0.85 -4.58 -6.74
N ILE A 124 -0.52 -5.55 -5.89
CA ILE A 124 0.26 -6.73 -6.30
C ILE A 124 -0.45 -7.47 -7.43
N ASN A 125 -1.77 -7.59 -7.37
CA ASN A 125 -2.55 -8.23 -8.42
C ASN A 125 -2.43 -7.51 -9.77
N ASP A 126 -2.51 -6.18 -9.76
CA ASP A 126 -2.39 -5.37 -10.97
C ASP A 126 -0.99 -5.52 -11.58
N TRP A 127 0.08 -5.46 -10.76
CA TRP A 127 1.44 -5.63 -11.26
C TRP A 127 1.70 -7.02 -11.85
N VAL A 128 1.10 -8.05 -11.27
CA VAL A 128 1.19 -9.42 -11.80
C VAL A 128 0.43 -9.55 -13.11
N THR A 129 -0.78 -9.02 -13.18
CA THR A 129 -1.64 -9.09 -14.38
C THR A 129 -1.05 -8.27 -15.55
N ASP A 130 -0.47 -7.11 -15.26
CA ASP A 130 0.17 -6.23 -16.25
C ASP A 130 1.58 -6.69 -16.64
N GLY A 131 2.07 -7.82 -16.10
CA GLY A 131 3.40 -8.37 -16.39
C GLY A 131 4.57 -7.51 -15.87
N THR A 132 4.30 -6.61 -14.93
CA THR A 132 5.29 -5.71 -14.35
C THR A 132 6.01 -6.32 -13.15
N ALA A 133 5.33 -7.21 -12.42
CA ALA A 133 5.92 -8.00 -11.35
C ALA A 133 6.51 -9.30 -11.89
N THR A 134 7.57 -9.77 -11.24
CA THR A 134 8.12 -11.11 -11.45
C THR A 134 7.72 -11.98 -10.29
N VAL A 135 7.16 -13.16 -10.58
CA VAL A 135 6.69 -14.11 -9.57
C VAL A 135 7.53 -15.36 -9.62
N TYR A 136 8.09 -15.73 -8.48
CA TYR A 136 8.85 -16.96 -8.30
C TYR A 136 7.99 -18.00 -7.59
N CYS A 137 7.91 -19.20 -8.18
CA CYS A 137 7.18 -20.33 -7.61
C CYS A 137 8.16 -21.25 -6.88
N PRO A 138 8.08 -21.37 -5.53
CA PRO A 138 8.99 -22.21 -4.77
C PRO A 138 8.94 -23.69 -5.17
N GLU A 139 7.75 -24.19 -5.52
CA GLU A 139 7.56 -25.58 -5.97
C GLU A 139 8.17 -25.83 -7.36
N CYS A 140 8.15 -24.86 -8.26
CA CYS A 140 8.81 -24.97 -9.57
C CYS A 140 10.32 -24.74 -9.48
N GLY A 141 10.79 -23.97 -8.50
CA GLY A 141 12.18 -23.56 -8.35
C GLY A 141 12.62 -22.48 -9.36
N HIS A 142 11.67 -21.79 -10.00
CA HIS A 142 11.97 -20.75 -10.98
C HIS A 142 10.85 -19.71 -11.09
N GLU A 143 11.16 -18.60 -11.77
CA GLU A 143 10.20 -17.57 -12.14
C GLU A 143 9.15 -18.11 -13.11
N VAL A 144 7.89 -17.79 -12.85
CA VAL A 144 6.74 -18.25 -13.63
C VAL A 144 6.05 -17.06 -14.28
N GLN A 145 5.60 -17.27 -15.52
CA GLN A 145 4.75 -16.35 -16.26
C GLN A 145 3.35 -16.96 -16.39
N ASP A 146 2.41 -16.21 -16.97
CA ASP A 146 1.05 -16.67 -17.25
C ASP A 146 0.32 -17.25 -16.03
N ILE A 147 0.33 -16.48 -14.94
CA ILE A 147 -0.35 -16.85 -13.70
C ILE A 147 -1.85 -16.90 -13.93
N ALA A 148 -2.44 -18.06 -13.67
CA ALA A 148 -3.88 -18.24 -13.76
C ALA A 148 -4.53 -17.78 -12.45
N ILE A 149 -5.39 -16.77 -12.56
CA ILE A 149 -6.18 -16.23 -11.46
C ILE A 149 -7.62 -16.73 -11.62
N THR A 150 -8.08 -17.55 -10.69
CA THR A 150 -9.43 -18.12 -10.69
C THR A 150 -10.18 -17.75 -9.42
N LYS A 151 -11.52 -17.74 -9.52
CA LYS A 151 -12.41 -17.58 -8.36
C LYS A 151 -12.95 -18.94 -7.95
N ALA A 152 -12.87 -19.23 -6.66
CA ALA A 152 -13.41 -20.44 -6.06
C ALA A 152 -14.40 -20.11 -4.93
N ASN A 153 -15.15 -21.11 -4.50
CA ASN A 153 -16.07 -21.05 -3.36
C ASN A 153 -17.04 -19.85 -3.40
N GLU A 154 -17.53 -19.47 -4.59
CA GLU A 154 -18.39 -18.30 -4.70
C GLU A 154 -19.71 -18.51 -3.96
N VAL A 155 -20.00 -17.61 -3.01
CA VAL A 155 -21.25 -17.55 -2.25
C VAL A 155 -21.90 -16.21 -2.51
N GLN A 156 -23.13 -16.26 -3.01
CA GLN A 156 -23.98 -15.08 -3.18
C GLN A 156 -25.19 -15.19 -2.25
N ALA A 157 -25.24 -14.34 -1.22
CA ALA A 157 -26.40 -14.22 -0.34
C ALA A 157 -27.24 -13.00 -0.77
N GLY A 158 -28.21 -13.27 -1.66
CA GLY A 158 -29.10 -12.25 -2.20
C GLY A 158 -28.40 -11.24 -3.12
N ARG A 159 -28.74 -9.95 -2.97
CA ARG A 159 -28.13 -8.85 -3.76
C ARG A 159 -27.13 -8.01 -2.96
N ALA A 160 -26.91 -8.36 -1.70
CA ALA A 160 -26.21 -7.50 -0.75
C ALA A 160 -24.87 -8.07 -0.27
N TYR A 161 -24.62 -9.37 -0.46
CA TYR A 161 -23.41 -10.03 0.01
C TYR A 161 -22.88 -11.01 -1.02
N PHE A 162 -21.61 -10.83 -1.37
CA PHE A 162 -20.83 -11.69 -2.24
C PHE A 162 -19.54 -12.06 -1.53
N TRP A 163 -19.18 -13.33 -1.56
CA TRP A 163 -17.92 -13.83 -1.02
C TRP A 163 -17.34 -14.84 -1.99
N TRP A 164 -16.03 -14.81 -2.20
CA TRP A 164 -15.33 -15.78 -3.04
C TRP A 164 -13.86 -15.85 -2.60
N THR A 165 -13.16 -16.91 -3.01
CA THR A 165 -11.71 -17.02 -2.81
C THR A 165 -11.00 -16.80 -4.14
N ASP A 166 -10.09 -15.84 -4.21
CA ASP A 166 -9.16 -15.69 -5.33
C ASP A 166 -8.02 -16.69 -5.17
N ILE A 167 -7.78 -17.49 -6.20
CA ILE A 167 -6.72 -18.51 -6.26
C ILE A 167 -5.78 -18.15 -7.41
N TRP A 168 -4.49 -18.04 -7.11
CA TRP A 168 -3.44 -17.91 -8.11
C TRP A 168 -2.74 -19.23 -8.27
N SER A 169 -2.52 -19.64 -9.52
CA SER A 169 -1.80 -20.86 -9.85
C SER A 169 -0.75 -20.62 -10.93
N CYS A 170 0.38 -21.30 -10.81
CA CYS A 170 1.40 -21.30 -11.85
C CYS A 170 0.95 -22.20 -13.04
N PRO A 171 1.63 -22.15 -14.20
CA PRO A 171 1.27 -22.99 -15.35
C PRO A 171 1.32 -24.51 -15.09
N ARG A 172 2.01 -24.94 -14.03
CA ARG A 172 2.06 -26.35 -13.58
C ARG A 172 0.97 -26.71 -12.58
N GLY A 173 0.15 -25.75 -12.16
CA GLY A 173 -0.96 -25.93 -11.22
C GLY A 173 -0.60 -25.76 -9.74
N HIS A 174 0.63 -25.35 -9.39
CA HIS A 174 1.00 -25.08 -7.99
C HIS A 174 0.32 -23.81 -7.48
N LEU A 175 -0.05 -23.80 -6.20
CA LEU A 175 -0.73 -22.69 -5.54
C LEU A 175 0.27 -21.56 -5.26
N LEU A 176 -0.01 -20.36 -5.77
CA LEU A 176 0.83 -19.17 -5.58
C LEU A 176 0.21 -18.19 -4.58
N ARG A 177 -1.12 -18.10 -4.54
CA ARG A 177 -1.85 -17.25 -3.61
C ARG A 177 -3.25 -17.80 -3.38
N GLN A 178 -3.76 -17.68 -2.16
CA GLN A 178 -5.16 -17.91 -1.84
C GLN A 178 -5.66 -16.81 -0.91
N LYS A 179 -6.61 -15.99 -1.37
CA LYS A 179 -7.18 -14.91 -0.57
C LYS A 179 -8.69 -14.89 -0.64
N ASP A 180 -9.33 -14.85 0.53
CA ASP A 180 -10.78 -14.65 0.62
C ASP A 180 -11.14 -13.18 0.37
N GLN A 181 -12.18 -12.98 -0.44
CA GLN A 181 -12.72 -11.70 -0.83
C GLN A 181 -14.17 -11.60 -0.38
N GLU A 182 -14.57 -10.42 0.10
CA GLU A 182 -15.98 -10.13 0.36
C GLU A 182 -16.39 -8.76 -0.18
N ILE A 183 -17.59 -8.69 -0.72
CA ILE A 183 -18.26 -7.44 -1.06
C ILE A 183 -19.62 -7.40 -0.36
N ARG A 184 -19.84 -6.30 0.38
CA ARG A 184 -21.12 -5.97 1.01
C ARG A 184 -21.70 -4.71 0.37
N PHE A 185 -22.81 -4.86 -0.34
CA PHE A 185 -23.54 -3.72 -0.88
C PHE A 185 -24.50 -3.16 0.18
N ILE A 186 -24.32 -1.90 0.54
CA ILE A 186 -25.28 -1.15 1.35
C ILE A 186 -26.38 -0.64 0.40
N LEU A 187 -27.41 -1.46 0.21
CA LEU A 187 -28.58 -1.06 -0.58
C LEU A 187 -29.42 -0.06 0.20
N ARG A 188 -29.45 1.21 -0.23
CA ARG A 188 -30.41 2.17 0.30
C ARG A 188 -31.81 1.80 -0.19
N PRO A 189 -32.83 1.70 0.68
CA PRO A 189 -34.19 1.51 0.22
C PRO A 189 -34.57 2.71 -0.64
N HIS A 190 -34.97 2.45 -1.88
CA HIS A 190 -35.53 3.47 -2.74
C HIS A 190 -36.86 3.89 -2.09
N ARG A 191 -36.89 5.05 -1.40
CA ARG A 191 -38.16 5.69 -1.05
C ARG A 191 -38.84 6.05 -2.37
N GLN A 192 -39.72 5.19 -2.85
CA GLN A 192 -40.77 5.61 -3.77
C GLN A 192 -41.67 6.51 -2.93
N GLY A 193 -41.54 7.82 -3.13
CA GLY A 193 -42.51 8.78 -2.59
C GLY A 193 -43.85 8.51 -3.26
N ALA A 194 -44.80 8.07 -2.45
CA ALA A 194 -46.23 8.16 -2.73
C ALA A 194 -46.77 9.38 -1.97
#